data_AF-A0A1T5I055-F1
#
_entry.id   AF-A0A1T5I055-F1
#
_cell.length_a   1.000
_cell.length_b   1.000
_cell.length_c   1.000
_cell.angle_alpha   90.00
_cell.angle_beta   90.00
_cell.angle_gamma   90.00
#
_symmetry.space_group_name_H-M   'P 1'
#
loop_
_entity.id
_entity.type
_entity.pdbx_description
1 polymer ?
#
loop_
_entity_poly.entity_id
_entity_poly.type
_entity_poly.pdbx_seq_one_letter_code
_entity_poly.pdbx_strand_id
1 'polypeptide(L)'
;MKKIRYPFDLQGKITVNFKKNFKPIFIDTHNNSAEISIDEFAVHSFNYDSESRLLSVSLQKAINAISNTEVEELINGDELENNIIKVDLVYCLYNAAIISSHISYPLDINSFIESISVSKYFTLQLN
;
A
#
# COMPACT_ATOMS: atom_id res chain seq x y z
N MET A 1 16.46 10.59 -0.07
CA MET A 1 15.63 11.30 0.93
C MET A 1 15.71 10.54 2.24
N LYS A 2 15.97 11.19 3.39
CA LYS A 2 15.94 10.50 4.69
C LYS A 2 14.47 10.14 4.98
N LYS A 3 14.13 8.85 5.03
CA LYS A 3 12.80 8.41 5.49
C LYS A 3 12.58 8.94 6.91
N ILE A 4 11.35 9.40 7.19
CA ILE A 4 10.91 9.68 8.55
C ILE A 4 11.12 8.38 9.33
N ARG A 5 11.95 8.43 10.38
CA ARG A 5 12.21 7.27 11.23
C ARG A 5 11.07 7.17 12.24
N TYR A 6 10.27 6.13 12.10
CA TYR A 6 9.30 5.74 13.11
C TYR A 6 10.00 4.95 14.21
N PRO A 7 9.43 4.85 15.43
CA PRO A 7 9.98 4.02 16.51
C PRO A 7 9.82 2.51 16.25
N PHE A 8 9.55 2.13 15.00
CA PHE A 8 9.39 0.77 14.55
C PHE A 8 9.83 0.62 13.10
N ASP A 9 10.35 -0.55 12.76
CA ASP A 9 10.68 -0.98 11.42
C ASP A 9 9.63 -1.99 10.93
N LEU A 10 9.03 -1.71 9.79
CA LEU A 10 8.04 -2.57 9.15
C LEU A 10 8.65 -3.31 7.97
N GLN A 11 8.46 -4.61 7.93
CA GLN A 11 8.85 -5.42 6.77
C GLN A 11 7.69 -6.28 6.31
N GLY A 12 7.64 -6.51 5.01
CA GLY A 12 6.61 -7.28 4.36
C GLY A 12 6.42 -6.78 2.95
N LYS A 13 5.73 -7.57 2.15
CA LYS A 13 5.54 -7.27 0.73
C LYS A 13 4.11 -7.58 0.33
N ILE A 14 3.54 -6.70 -0.47
CA ILE A 14 2.25 -6.90 -1.10
C ILE A 14 2.44 -7.01 -2.61
N THR A 15 1.71 -7.89 -3.23
CA THR A 15 1.58 -7.95 -4.69
C THR A 15 0.29 -7.25 -5.06
N VAL A 16 0.40 -6.24 -5.92
CA VAL A 16 -0.74 -5.52 -6.50
C VAL A 16 -0.87 -5.95 -7.95
N ASN A 17 -2.02 -6.51 -8.31
CA ASN A 17 -2.36 -6.84 -9.68
C ASN A 17 -3.21 -5.72 -10.28
N PHE A 18 -2.81 -5.24 -11.45
CA PHE A 18 -3.46 -4.15 -12.15
C PHE A 18 -4.33 -4.69 -13.30
N LYS A 19 -5.46 -4.03 -13.54
CA LYS A 19 -6.31 -4.31 -14.70
C LYS A 19 -5.50 -4.09 -15.99
N LYS A 20 -5.73 -4.93 -17.00
CA LYS A 20 -4.94 -4.92 -18.27
C LYS A 20 -4.95 -3.60 -19.03
N ASN A 21 -5.98 -2.78 -18.85
CA ASN A 21 -6.17 -1.52 -19.56
C ASN A 21 -5.45 -0.35 -18.89
N PHE A 22 -4.76 -0.58 -17.78
CA PHE A 22 -4.06 0.46 -17.05
C PHE A 22 -2.58 0.14 -16.94
N LYS A 23 -1.76 1.18 -17.09
CA LYS A 23 -0.32 1.11 -16.91
C LYS A 23 0.06 1.97 -15.70
N PRO A 24 0.46 1.37 -14.57
CA PRO A 24 0.95 2.13 -13.43
C PRO A 24 2.24 2.87 -13.78
N ILE A 25 2.40 4.05 -13.18
CA ILE A 25 3.55 4.92 -13.38
C ILE A 25 4.33 4.98 -12.06
N PHE A 26 5.66 5.10 -12.16
CA PHE A 26 6.59 5.16 -11.02
C PHE A 26 6.71 3.84 -10.22
N ILE A 27 6.20 2.73 -10.75
CA ILE A 27 6.31 1.40 -10.14
C ILE A 27 6.71 0.41 -11.23
N ASP A 28 7.73 -0.40 -10.96
CA ASP A 28 8.15 -1.47 -11.86
C ASP A 28 7.14 -2.61 -11.83
N THR A 29 6.51 -2.86 -12.97
CA THR A 29 5.57 -3.97 -13.15
C THR A 29 6.17 -5.11 -13.93
N HIS A 30 5.92 -6.33 -13.47
CA HIS A 30 6.18 -7.57 -14.18
C HIS A 30 4.83 -8.27 -14.44
N ASN A 31 4.45 -8.48 -15.70
CA ASN A 31 3.17 -9.09 -16.08
C ASN A 31 1.94 -8.43 -15.44
N ASN A 32 1.85 -7.09 -15.47
CA ASN A 32 0.78 -6.30 -14.83
C ASN A 32 0.64 -6.48 -13.32
N SER A 33 1.65 -7.04 -12.66
CA SER A 33 1.75 -7.09 -11.21
C SER A 33 2.94 -6.27 -10.74
N ALA A 34 2.80 -5.60 -9.60
CA ALA A 34 3.92 -4.99 -8.90
C ALA A 34 4.05 -5.60 -7.51
N GLU A 35 5.29 -5.85 -7.11
CA GLU A 35 5.60 -6.18 -5.72
C GLU A 35 6.07 -4.91 -5.01
N ILE A 36 5.33 -4.50 -3.99
CA ILE A 36 5.57 -3.26 -3.25
C ILE A 36 5.96 -3.62 -1.81
N SER A 37 7.07 -3.08 -1.34
CA SER A 37 7.47 -3.23 0.06
C SER A 37 6.59 -2.36 0.95
N ILE A 38 6.18 -2.90 2.11
CA ILE A 38 5.39 -2.14 3.09
C ILE A 38 6.17 -0.92 3.64
N ASP A 39 7.50 -0.98 3.61
CA ASP A 39 8.39 0.11 3.99
C ASP A 39 8.30 1.32 3.01
N GLU A 40 7.75 1.13 1.82
CA GLU A 40 7.47 2.23 0.89
C GLU A 40 6.16 2.97 1.19
N PHE A 41 5.36 2.48 2.14
CA PHE A 41 4.14 3.16 2.55
C PHE A 41 4.47 4.26 3.56
N ALA A 42 3.74 5.37 3.47
CA ALA A 42 3.80 6.42 4.47
C ALA A 42 2.94 6.02 5.68
N VAL A 43 3.45 6.22 6.90
CA VAL A 43 2.61 6.10 8.10
C VAL A 43 1.70 7.32 8.15
N HIS A 44 0.39 7.06 8.08
CA HIS A 44 -0.62 8.09 8.18
C HIS A 44 -0.99 8.39 9.63
N SER A 45 -1.10 7.35 10.44
CA SER A 45 -1.35 7.47 11.87
C SER A 45 -0.84 6.24 12.60
N PHE A 46 -0.54 6.39 13.89
CA PHE A 46 -0.34 5.28 14.79
C PHE A 46 -0.88 5.64 16.17
N ASN A 47 -1.37 4.65 16.90
CA ASN A 47 -1.91 4.81 18.24
C ASN A 47 -1.44 3.67 19.13
N TYR A 48 -1.09 3.99 20.38
CA TYR A 48 -0.72 2.99 21.37
C TYR A 48 -1.73 2.98 22.50
N ASP A 49 -2.39 1.83 22.68
CA ASP A 49 -3.22 1.55 23.85
C ASP A 49 -2.38 0.80 24.89
N SER A 50 -2.09 1.47 26.00
CA SER A 50 -1.31 0.91 27.11
C SER A 50 -2.06 -0.14 27.92
N GLU A 51 -3.39 -0.08 27.96
CA GLU A 51 -4.22 -1.04 28.72
C GLU A 51 -4.19 -2.40 28.03
N SER A 52 -4.45 -2.41 26.72
CA SER A 52 -4.42 -3.63 25.90
C SER A 52 -3.02 -3.99 25.39
N ARG A 53 -2.03 -3.08 25.56
CA ARG A 53 -0.67 -3.18 25.00
C ARG A 53 -0.67 -3.42 23.49
N LEU A 54 -1.54 -2.68 22.79
CA LEU A 54 -1.71 -2.76 21.35
C LEU A 54 -1.19 -1.50 20.68
N LEU A 55 -0.39 -1.68 19.63
CA LEU A 55 0.04 -0.62 18.73
C LEU A 55 -0.72 -0.79 17.41
N SER A 56 -1.59 0.16 17.11
CA SER A 56 -2.29 0.25 15.83
C SER A 56 -1.52 1.18 14.91
N VAL A 57 -1.21 0.74 13.69
CA VAL A 57 -0.48 1.52 12.68
C VAL A 57 -1.29 1.55 11.39
N SER A 58 -1.51 2.74 10.86
CA SER A 58 -2.18 2.95 9.58
C SER A 58 -1.19 3.47 8.55
N LEU A 59 -1.08 2.76 7.43
CA LEU A 59 -0.13 3.00 6.36
C LEU A 59 -0.88 3.32 5.06
N GLN A 60 -0.32 4.21 4.25
CA GLN A 60 -0.94 4.62 2.99
C GLN A 60 0.11 4.76 1.89
N LYS A 61 -0.24 4.29 0.69
CA LYS A 61 0.52 4.53 -0.53
C LYS A 61 -0.43 4.88 -1.66
N ALA A 62 -0.17 5.99 -2.31
CA ALA A 62 -0.82 6.36 -3.56
C ALA A 62 -0.11 5.64 -4.72
N ILE A 63 -0.90 5.04 -5.61
CA ILE A 63 -0.46 4.53 -6.90
C ILE A 63 -1.07 5.42 -7.97
N ASN A 64 -0.28 5.77 -8.97
CA ASN A 64 -0.73 6.49 -10.14
C ASN A 64 -0.69 5.55 -11.34
N ALA A 65 -1.68 5.65 -12.22
CA ALA A 65 -1.71 4.92 -13.48
C ALA A 65 -2.25 5.80 -14.60
N ILE A 66 -1.90 5.44 -15.83
CA ILE A 66 -2.53 5.95 -17.04
C ILE A 66 -3.38 4.85 -17.66
N SER A 67 -4.51 5.23 -18.26
CA SER A 67 -5.29 4.31 -19.07
C SER A 67 -4.56 4.09 -20.41
N ASN A 68 -4.50 2.84 -20.87
CA ASN A 68 -3.96 2.46 -22.19
C ASN A 68 -5.04 2.56 -23.28
N THR A 69 -6.19 3.15 -22.99
CA THR A 69 -7.23 3.41 -23.98
C THR A 69 -6.70 4.45 -24.97
N GLU A 70 -6.65 4.13 -26.26
CA GLU A 70 -6.25 5.03 -27.36
C GLU A 70 -7.20 6.25 -27.55
N VAL A 71 -8.00 6.58 -26.53
CA VAL A 71 -9.09 7.54 -26.62
C VAL A 71 -8.91 8.52 -25.47
N GLU A 72 -8.65 9.77 -25.86
CA GLU A 72 -8.40 10.96 -25.04
C GLU A 72 -6.94 11.25 -24.70
N GLU A 73 -6.10 11.38 -25.74
CA GLU A 73 -5.13 12.50 -25.72
C GLU A 73 -5.94 13.79 -25.54
N LEU A 74 -6.07 14.24 -24.29
CA LEU A 74 -6.55 15.59 -24.03
C LEU A 74 -5.55 16.56 -24.69
N ILE A 75 -6.04 17.71 -25.16
CA ILE A 75 -5.22 18.76 -25.80
C ILE A 75 -3.98 19.16 -24.95
N ASN A 76 -3.96 18.80 -23.66
CA ASN A 76 -2.93 19.12 -22.67
C ASN A 76 -2.15 17.90 -22.07
N GLY A 77 -2.34 16.65 -22.53
CA GLY A 77 -1.58 15.47 -22.07
C GLY A 77 -2.43 14.31 -21.51
N ASP A 78 -1.75 13.28 -20.96
CA ASP A 78 -2.39 12.06 -20.42
C ASP A 78 -3.04 12.30 -19.04
N GLU A 79 -4.27 11.81 -18.83
CA GLU A 79 -4.93 11.85 -17.52
C GLU A 79 -4.32 10.81 -16.56
N LEU A 80 -3.94 11.28 -15.36
CA LEU A 80 -3.39 10.45 -14.29
C LEU A 80 -4.49 10.01 -13.34
N GLU A 81 -4.78 8.72 -13.32
CA GLU A 81 -5.65 8.13 -12.32
C GLU A 81 -4.88 7.84 -11.03
N ASN A 82 -5.54 8.03 -9.89
CA ASN A 82 -4.95 7.82 -8.57
C ASN A 82 -5.79 6.82 -7.76
N ASN A 83 -5.14 5.76 -7.30
CA ASN A 83 -5.71 4.85 -6.30
C ASN A 83 -4.86 4.89 -5.03
N ILE A 84 -5.52 4.87 -3.87
CA ILE A 84 -4.86 4.80 -2.57
C ILE A 84 -5.02 3.39 -2.02
N ILE A 85 -3.90 2.77 -1.66
CA ILE A 85 -3.87 1.53 -0.88
C ILE A 85 -3.60 1.92 0.56
N LYS A 86 -4.46 1.44 1.46
CA LYS A 86 -4.32 1.62 2.90
C LYS A 86 -4.12 0.26 3.58
N VAL A 87 -3.11 0.18 4.43
CA VAL A 87 -2.80 -1.01 5.24
C VAL A 87 -2.89 -0.65 6.71
N ASP A 88 -3.82 -1.27 7.42
CA ASP A 88 -4.00 -1.12 8.86
C ASP A 88 -3.43 -2.36 9.56
N LEU A 89 -2.54 -2.16 10.52
CA LEU A 89 -1.86 -3.20 11.29
C LEU A 89 -2.16 -3.02 12.77
N VAL A 90 -2.40 -4.12 13.48
CA VAL A 90 -2.47 -4.16 14.94
C VAL A 90 -1.38 -5.09 15.46
N TYR A 91 -0.44 -4.51 16.19
CA TYR A 91 0.68 -5.20 16.80
C TYR A 91 0.46 -5.34 18.31
N CYS A 92 0.57 -6.57 18.81
CA CYS A 92 0.52 -6.84 20.25
C CYS A 92 1.94 -6.87 20.80
N LEU A 93 2.25 -5.95 21.73
CA LEU A 93 3.57 -5.86 22.35
C LEU A 93 3.85 -7.07 23.26
N TYR A 94 2.83 -7.68 23.85
CA TYR A 94 3.00 -8.83 24.74
C TYR A 94 3.46 -10.09 23.98
N ASN A 95 2.83 -10.38 22.84
CA ASN A 95 3.18 -11.53 22.00
C ASN A 95 4.28 -11.21 20.97
N ALA A 96 4.73 -9.95 20.92
CA ALA A 96 5.65 -9.43 19.92
C ALA A 96 5.24 -9.77 18.47
N ALA A 97 3.93 -9.74 18.18
CA ALA A 97 3.38 -10.22 16.92
C ALA A 97 2.27 -9.30 16.37
N ILE A 98 2.14 -9.27 15.04
CA ILE A 98 1.00 -8.64 14.36
C ILE A 98 -0.18 -9.61 14.48
N ILE A 99 -1.24 -9.16 15.15
CA ILE A 99 -2.45 -9.96 15.40
C ILE A 99 -3.57 -9.68 14.41
N SER A 100 -3.51 -8.54 13.72
CA SER A 100 -4.45 -8.18 12.67
C SER A 100 -3.75 -7.34 11.60
N SER A 101 -4.08 -7.62 10.34
CA SER A 101 -3.67 -6.83 9.20
C SER A 101 -4.83 -6.73 8.23
N HIS A 102 -5.17 -5.51 7.84
CA HIS A 102 -6.25 -5.24 6.90
C HIS A 102 -5.74 -4.36 5.76
N ILE A 103 -6.02 -4.77 4.52
CA ILE A 103 -5.67 -4.02 3.32
C ILE A 103 -6.96 -3.53 2.70
N SER A 104 -7.03 -2.23 2.43
CA SER A 104 -8.16 -1.58 1.78
C SER A 104 -7.69 -0.79 0.56
N TYR A 105 -8.47 -0.86 -0.50
CA TYR A 105 -8.23 -0.19 -1.76
C TYR A 105 -9.58 0.03 -2.46
N PRO A 106 -9.71 1.03 -3.35
CA PRO A 106 -10.94 1.24 -4.08
C PRO A 106 -11.23 0.02 -4.99
N LEU A 107 -12.45 -0.51 -4.88
CA LEU A 107 -12.95 -1.63 -5.70
C LEU A 107 -13.93 -1.17 -6.79
N ASP A 108 -14.09 0.15 -6.95
CA ASP A 108 -15.02 0.74 -7.89
C ASP A 108 -14.64 0.41 -9.34
N ILE A 109 -15.59 0.58 -10.27
CA ILE A 109 -15.36 0.25 -11.68
C ILE A 109 -14.18 1.03 -12.29
N ASN A 110 -13.97 2.26 -11.78
CA ASN A 110 -12.88 3.16 -12.15
C ASN A 110 -11.55 2.82 -11.46
N SER A 111 -11.52 1.89 -10.51
CA SER A 111 -10.25 1.48 -9.90
C SER A 111 -9.44 0.65 -10.89
N PHE A 112 -8.18 1.02 -11.12
CA PHE A 112 -7.26 0.23 -11.92
C PHE A 112 -6.64 -0.97 -11.17
N ILE A 113 -6.89 -1.12 -9.86
CA ILE A 113 -6.41 -2.27 -9.07
C ILE A 113 -7.42 -3.41 -9.22
N GLU A 114 -6.93 -4.57 -9.66
CA GLU A 114 -7.74 -5.80 -9.79
C GLU A 114 -7.76 -6.58 -8.48
N SER A 115 -6.60 -6.81 -7.88
CA SER A 115 -6.49 -7.52 -6.61
C SER A 115 -5.19 -7.16 -5.88
N ILE A 116 -5.20 -7.33 -4.56
CA ILE A 116 -3.99 -7.24 -3.73
C ILE A 116 -3.86 -8.53 -2.92
N SER A 117 -2.65 -9.09 -2.89
CA SER A 117 -2.29 -10.23 -2.04
C SER A 117 -1.05 -9.92 -1.22
N VAL A 118 -0.91 -10.60 -0.08
CA VAL A 118 0.30 -10.50 0.76
C VAL A 118 1.30 -11.53 0.25
N SER A 119 2.42 -11.09 -0.32
CA SER A 119 3.47 -11.97 -0.83
C SER A 119 4.50 -12.34 0.24
N LYS A 120 4.75 -11.44 1.20
CA LYS A 120 5.56 -11.70 2.40
C LYS A 120 4.84 -11.17 3.63
N TYR A 121 4.69 -12.03 4.64
CA TYR A 121 4.07 -11.68 5.92
C TYR A 121 4.62 -10.40 6.52
N PHE A 122 3.73 -9.61 7.11
CA PHE A 122 4.10 -8.40 7.81
C PHE A 122 4.82 -8.74 9.11
N THR A 123 5.89 -8.01 9.38
CA THR A 123 6.65 -8.07 10.63
C THR A 123 6.94 -6.65 11.07
N LEU A 124 6.93 -6.44 12.38
CA LEU A 124 7.18 -5.16 13.02
C LEU A 124 8.25 -5.37 14.09
N GLN A 125 9.35 -4.62 14.01
CA GLN A 125 10.39 -4.57 15.04
C GLN A 125 10.37 -3.19 15.69
N LEU A 126 10.36 -3.14 17.02
CA LEU A 126 10.48 -1.89 17.76
C LEU A 126 11.96 -1.51 17.85
N ASN A 127 12.27 -0.23 17.64
CA ASN A 127 13.63 0.32 17.70
C ASN A 127 14.00 0.85 19.09
#